data_AF-A0A1V9ZPM9-F1
#
_entry.id   AF-A0A1V9ZPM9-F1
#
_cell.length_a   1.000
_cell.length_b   1.000
_cell.length_c   1.000
_cell.angle_alpha   90.00
_cell.angle_beta   90.00
_cell.angle_gamma   90.00
#
_symmetry.space_group_name_H-M   'P 1'
#
loop_
_entity.id
_entity.type
_entity.pdbx_description
1 polymer ?
#
loop_
_entity_poly.entity_id
_entity_poly.type
_entity_poly.pdbx_seq_one_letter_code
_entity_poly.pdbx_strand_id
1 'polypeptide(L)'
;MSEEVELVSMFPAPPAFMSLYAEGPDMGPPPPAPLKPTYHSFGTAYATEDAVPDLIGDRKLYPATGCNVKAEMKRINKSLIFSFLELVEVLIANPVKFNEKIDDIELLFLNMHNLINAYRPHQARETLIDMLKQQIDERKEATADIRRVIEESKIVVQAAHTELDNETKFQDTADEPMLPVEETATAATEDETLQSPPVVDTEKLRQNQLEQDRFFVLCQQIIDNIQT
;
A
#
# COMPACT_ATOMS: atom_id res chain seq x y z
N MET A 1 18.30 -60.54 -3.81
CA MET A 1 18.90 -59.28 -4.29
C MET A 1 17.80 -58.25 -4.39
N SER A 2 17.71 -57.40 -3.38
CA SER A 2 17.07 -56.08 -3.47
C SER A 2 17.57 -55.32 -2.24
N GLU A 3 18.76 -54.70 -2.38
CA GLU A 3 19.18 -53.66 -1.44
C GLU A 3 18.24 -52.48 -1.67
N GLU A 4 17.34 -52.24 -0.72
CA GLU A 4 16.58 -50.99 -0.66
C GLU A 4 17.60 -49.86 -0.46
N VAL A 5 17.75 -49.03 -1.49
CA VAL A 5 18.58 -47.83 -1.42
C VAL A 5 17.91 -46.91 -0.40
N GLU A 6 18.43 -46.91 0.81
CA GLU A 6 18.00 -46.04 1.90
C GLU A 6 18.31 -44.59 1.46
N LEU A 7 17.29 -43.89 0.99
CA LEU A 7 17.37 -42.48 0.61
C LEU A 7 17.60 -41.66 1.87
N VAL A 8 18.87 -41.50 2.26
CA VAL A 8 19.28 -40.62 3.37
C VAL A 8 19.10 -39.18 2.92
N SER A 9 17.95 -38.60 3.26
CA SER A 9 17.71 -37.17 3.14
C SER A 9 18.66 -36.40 4.07
N MET A 10 19.36 -35.39 3.54
CA MET A 10 20.16 -34.44 4.33
C MET A 10 19.30 -33.49 5.17
N PHE A 11 17.98 -33.47 4.95
CA PHE A 11 17.04 -32.63 5.67
C PHE A 11 16.26 -33.46 6.70
N PRO A 12 15.98 -32.89 7.88
CA PRO A 12 15.16 -33.56 8.90
C PRO A 12 13.76 -33.84 8.35
N ALA A 13 13.18 -34.97 8.77
CA ALA A 13 11.79 -35.27 8.49
C ALA A 13 10.88 -34.12 8.98
N PRO A 14 9.77 -33.86 8.28
CA PRO A 14 8.84 -32.83 8.71
C PRO A 14 8.35 -33.09 10.15
N PRO A 15 8.03 -32.04 10.91
CA PRO A 15 7.57 -32.21 12.29
C PRO A 15 6.34 -33.13 12.40
N ALA A 16 6.31 -33.99 13.42
CA ALA A 16 5.27 -35.00 13.62
C ALA A 16 3.84 -34.43 13.70
N PHE A 17 3.69 -33.17 14.11
CA PHE A 17 2.40 -32.48 14.19
C PHE A 17 1.76 -32.21 12.82
N MET A 18 2.49 -32.38 11.71
CA MET A 18 1.93 -32.27 10.35
C MET A 18 0.72 -33.20 10.15
N SER A 19 0.73 -34.37 10.79
CA SER A 19 -0.39 -35.33 10.77
C SER A 19 -1.70 -34.78 11.35
N LEU A 20 -1.65 -33.77 12.24
CA LEU A 20 -2.83 -33.15 12.84
C LEU A 20 -3.61 -32.25 11.87
N TYR A 21 -3.01 -31.91 10.72
CA TYR A 21 -3.62 -31.07 9.69
C TYR A 21 -4.12 -31.87 8.47
N ALA A 22 -4.25 -33.20 8.61
CA ALA A 22 -4.61 -34.09 7.49
C ALA A 22 -5.98 -33.78 6.87
N GLU A 23 -6.94 -33.32 7.68
CA GLU A 23 -8.32 -33.03 7.26
C GLU A 23 -8.55 -31.53 6.99
N GLY A 24 -7.53 -30.68 7.19
CA GLY A 24 -7.62 -29.25 6.94
C GLY A 24 -6.82 -28.37 7.93
N PRO A 25 -6.69 -27.06 7.63
CA PRO A 25 -5.92 -26.13 8.44
C PRO A 25 -6.52 -25.89 9.85
N ASP A 26 -7.82 -26.06 10.01
CA ASP A 26 -8.55 -25.73 11.25
C ASP A 26 -8.55 -26.85 12.30
N MET A 27 -8.06 -28.04 11.94
CA MET A 27 -8.08 -29.23 12.82
C MET A 27 -6.85 -29.34 13.72
N GLY A 28 -5.75 -28.66 13.37
CA GLY A 28 -4.57 -28.61 14.20
C GLY A 28 -4.68 -27.56 15.31
N PRO A 29 -3.90 -27.71 16.40
CA PRO A 29 -3.83 -26.66 17.41
C PRO A 29 -3.36 -25.34 16.78
N PRO A 30 -3.85 -24.18 17.26
CA PRO A 30 -3.32 -22.91 16.82
C PRO A 30 -1.81 -22.84 17.14
N PRO A 31 -1.01 -22.14 16.32
CA PRO A 31 0.41 -22.00 16.58
C PRO A 31 0.64 -21.41 17.98
N PRO A 32 1.69 -21.85 18.69
CA PRO A 32 2.02 -21.32 20.00
C PRO A 32 2.21 -19.79 19.91
N ALA A 33 1.85 -19.10 20.99
CA ALA A 33 2.03 -17.65 21.06
C ALA A 33 3.51 -17.29 20.79
N PRO A 34 3.79 -16.18 20.08
CA PRO A 34 5.16 -15.76 19.81
C PRO A 34 5.95 -15.64 21.10
N LEU A 35 7.16 -16.21 21.10
CA LEU A 35 8.12 -16.04 22.19
C LEU A 35 8.42 -14.54 22.33
N LYS A 36 8.21 -13.99 23.53
CA LYS A 36 8.59 -12.61 23.91
C LYS A 36 9.52 -12.68 25.11
N PRO A 37 10.57 -11.84 25.20
CA PRO A 37 10.97 -10.77 24.27
C PRO A 37 12.03 -11.17 23.23
N THR A 38 12.63 -12.36 23.34
CA THR A 38 13.71 -12.80 22.46
C THR A 38 13.55 -14.26 22.02
N TYR A 39 14.02 -14.59 20.82
CA TYR A 39 14.10 -15.95 20.30
C TYR A 39 15.50 -16.22 19.75
N HIS A 40 15.99 -17.45 19.87
CA HIS A 40 17.28 -17.82 19.28
C HIS A 40 17.05 -18.44 17.91
N SER A 41 17.72 -17.90 16.89
CA SER A 41 17.75 -18.47 15.55
C SER A 41 19.20 -18.57 15.09
N PHE A 42 19.61 -19.76 14.64
CA PHE A 42 20.98 -20.03 14.18
C PHE A 42 22.08 -19.57 15.16
N GLY A 43 21.86 -19.77 16.46
CA GLY A 43 22.81 -19.38 17.52
C GLY A 43 22.81 -17.89 17.86
N THR A 44 21.99 -17.07 17.20
CA THR A 44 21.87 -15.63 17.51
C THR A 44 20.56 -15.36 18.23
N ALA A 45 20.61 -14.60 19.33
CA ALA A 45 19.42 -14.10 20.00
C ALA A 45 18.85 -12.92 19.21
N TYR A 46 17.61 -13.03 18.76
CA TYR A 46 16.83 -11.99 18.11
C TYR A 46 15.78 -11.45 19.07
N ALA A 47 15.52 -10.14 19.02
CA ALA A 47 14.40 -9.54 19.71
C ALA A 47 13.12 -9.70 18.90
N THR A 48 12.00 -9.95 19.59
CA THR A 48 10.65 -9.97 19.02
C THR A 48 10.12 -8.54 18.81
N GLU A 49 10.76 -7.55 19.43
CA GLU A 49 10.48 -6.13 19.22
C GLU A 49 11.32 -5.59 18.06
N ASP A 50 10.70 -4.80 17.18
CA ASP A 50 11.35 -4.12 16.06
C ASP A 50 12.13 -2.89 16.58
N ALA A 51 13.21 -3.17 17.30
CA ALA A 51 14.16 -2.18 17.75
C ALA A 51 15.49 -2.44 17.05
N VAL A 52 15.98 -1.43 16.34
CA VAL A 52 17.33 -1.44 15.77
C VAL A 52 18.32 -1.62 16.93
N PRO A 53 19.13 -2.68 16.95
CA PRO A 53 20.17 -2.83 17.96
C PRO A 53 21.16 -1.67 17.84
N ASP A 54 21.28 -0.86 18.89
CA ASP A 54 22.24 0.25 18.91
C ASP A 54 23.67 -0.30 19.02
N LEU A 55 24.67 0.51 18.64
CA LEU A 55 26.06 0.17 18.91
C LEU A 55 26.26 0.06 20.42
N ILE A 56 26.83 -1.06 20.86
CA ILE A 56 27.16 -1.29 22.27
C ILE A 56 28.40 -0.46 22.63
N GLY A 57 28.28 0.42 23.63
CA GLY A 57 29.38 1.04 24.37
C GLY A 57 30.15 2.18 23.66
N ASP A 58 31.45 2.26 23.96
CA ASP A 58 32.38 3.35 23.58
C ASP A 58 32.66 3.48 22.07
N ARG A 59 32.09 2.58 21.27
CA ARG A 59 32.25 2.59 19.81
C ARG A 59 31.32 3.59 19.12
N LYS A 60 30.38 4.21 19.86
CA LYS A 60 29.42 5.18 19.31
C LYS A 60 30.03 6.59 19.28
N LEU A 61 30.21 7.14 18.09
CA LEU A 61 30.86 8.43 17.86
C LEU A 61 29.90 9.63 17.86
N TYR A 62 28.61 9.43 18.13
CA TYR A 62 27.57 10.45 18.02
C TYR A 62 26.59 10.40 19.22
N PRO A 63 25.97 11.54 19.60
CA PRO A 63 25.11 11.60 20.78
C PRO A 63 23.85 10.73 20.66
N ALA A 64 23.43 10.13 21.77
CA ALA A 64 22.32 9.18 21.81
C ALA A 64 20.92 9.82 21.63
N THR A 65 20.76 11.10 21.95
CA THR A 65 19.43 11.75 22.02
C THR A 65 19.36 12.97 21.10
N GLY A 66 18.29 13.08 20.30
CA GLY A 66 18.03 14.26 19.45
C GLY A 66 18.99 14.45 18.28
N CYS A 67 19.67 13.38 17.86
CA CYS A 67 20.67 13.41 16.79
C CYS A 67 20.02 13.72 15.42
N ASN A 68 20.50 14.77 14.75
CA ASN A 68 20.22 14.96 13.33
C ASN A 68 21.09 13.99 12.52
N VAL A 69 20.50 12.85 12.13
CA VAL A 69 21.18 11.77 11.40
C VAL A 69 21.94 12.28 10.17
N LYS A 70 21.38 13.25 9.43
CA LYS A 70 22.00 13.83 8.24
C LYS A 70 23.26 14.63 8.57
N ALA A 71 23.24 15.39 9.66
CA ALA A 71 24.40 16.16 10.10
C ALA A 71 25.53 15.24 10.59
N GLU A 72 25.19 14.22 11.39
CA GLU A 72 26.16 13.25 11.89
C GLU A 72 26.75 12.39 10.77
N MET A 73 25.93 11.94 9.81
CA MET A 73 26.42 11.20 8.64
C MET A 73 27.45 12.02 7.85
N LYS A 74 27.20 13.32 7.65
CA LYS A 74 28.16 14.22 6.98
C LYS A 74 29.44 14.38 7.79
N ARG A 75 29.34 14.50 9.11
CA ARG A 75 30.51 14.62 10.01
C ARG A 75 31.37 13.36 9.96
N ILE A 76 30.76 12.19 10.07
CA ILE A 76 31.47 10.90 10.01
C ILE A 76 32.07 10.67 8.63
N ASN A 77 31.36 11.00 7.55
CA ASN A 77 31.90 10.88 6.19
C ASN A 77 33.14 11.79 5.99
N LYS A 78 33.10 13.02 6.51
CA LYS A 78 34.28 13.90 6.48
C LYS A 78 35.45 13.29 7.27
N SER A 79 35.17 12.74 8.45
CA SER A 79 36.16 12.05 9.29
C SER A 79 36.76 10.83 8.60
N LEU A 80 35.96 10.07 7.84
CA LEU A 80 36.41 8.92 7.05
C LEU A 80 37.40 9.34 5.96
N ILE A 81 37.09 10.42 5.24
CA ILE A 81 37.99 10.93 4.20
C ILE A 81 39.34 11.36 4.81
N PHE A 82 39.33 12.05 5.96
CA PHE A 82 40.57 12.41 6.65
C PHE A 82 41.35 11.18 7.12
N SER A 83 40.67 10.21 7.74
CA SER A 83 41.29 8.96 8.20
C SER A 83 41.90 8.16 7.04
N PHE A 84 41.27 8.16 5.87
CA PHE A 84 41.83 7.56 4.66
C PHE A 84 43.09 8.29 4.16
N LEU A 85 43.10 9.63 4.18
CA LEU A 85 44.30 10.40 3.83
C LEU A 85 45.45 10.13 4.81
N GLU A 86 45.16 10.08 6.10
CA GLU A 86 46.14 9.71 7.13
C GLU A 86 46.67 8.29 6.92
N LEU A 87 45.83 7.34 6.51
CA LEU A 87 46.26 5.98 6.15
C LEU A 87 47.25 6.00 4.99
N VAL A 88 46.99 6.79 3.93
CA VAL A 88 47.91 6.94 2.80
C VAL A 88 49.24 7.53 3.26
N GLU A 89 49.22 8.55 4.13
CA GLU A 89 50.44 9.13 4.71
C GLU A 89 51.23 8.12 5.55
N VAL A 90 50.55 7.33 6.39
CA VAL A 90 51.18 6.27 7.20
C VAL A 90 51.79 5.19 6.31
N LEU A 91 51.13 4.80 5.22
CA LEU A 91 51.68 3.81 4.29
C LEU A 91 52.96 4.29 3.61
N ILE A 92 53.09 5.60 3.36
CA ILE A 92 54.30 6.19 2.79
C ILE A 92 55.41 6.33 3.85
N ALA A 93 55.08 6.79 5.06
CA ALA A 93 56.06 7.12 6.09
C ALA A 93 56.49 5.91 6.95
N ASN A 94 55.54 5.07 7.36
CA ASN A 94 55.80 3.88 8.18
C ASN A 94 54.69 2.82 7.98
N PRO A 95 54.87 1.88 7.04
CA PRO A 95 53.84 0.91 6.69
C PRO A 95 53.54 -0.11 7.79
N VAL A 96 54.31 -0.17 8.89
CA VAL A 96 54.07 -1.13 9.98
C VAL A 96 52.88 -0.72 10.86
N LYS A 97 52.53 0.58 10.87
CA LYS A 97 51.46 1.13 11.73
C LYS A 97 50.09 1.25 11.03
N PHE A 98 49.92 0.66 9.85
CA PHE A 98 48.68 0.81 9.08
C PHE A 98 47.45 0.25 9.80
N ASN A 99 47.61 -0.80 10.64
CA ASN A 99 46.50 -1.47 11.33
C ASN A 99 45.70 -0.50 12.21
N GLU A 100 46.36 0.39 12.96
CA GLU A 100 45.67 1.37 13.82
C GLU A 100 44.71 2.27 13.01
N LYS A 101 45.13 2.67 11.80
CA LYS A 101 44.30 3.48 10.90
C LYS A 101 43.19 2.70 10.23
N ILE A 102 43.40 1.40 9.97
CA ILE A 102 42.35 0.52 9.47
C ILE A 102 41.27 0.31 10.54
N ASP A 103 41.66 0.11 11.81
CA ASP A 103 40.73 -0.03 12.93
C ASP A 103 39.87 1.25 13.10
N ASP A 104 40.48 2.43 12.98
CA ASP A 104 39.77 3.72 12.96
C ASP A 104 38.73 3.79 11.83
N ILE A 105 39.10 3.36 10.62
CA ILE A 105 38.21 3.33 9.46
C ILE A 105 37.05 2.33 9.66
N GLU A 106 37.34 1.14 10.18
CA GLU A 106 36.32 0.13 10.49
C GLU A 106 35.31 0.68 11.51
N LEU A 107 35.79 1.36 12.54
CA LEU A 107 34.95 2.01 13.52
C LEU A 107 34.04 3.09 12.88
N LEU A 108 34.57 3.90 11.96
CA LEU A 108 33.78 4.90 11.25
C LEU A 108 32.69 4.25 10.38
N PHE A 109 32.99 3.15 9.69
CA PHE A 109 32.00 2.40 8.91
C PHE A 109 30.91 1.78 9.78
N LEU A 110 31.28 1.20 10.93
CA LEU A 110 30.31 0.65 11.88
C LEU A 110 29.33 1.72 12.37
N ASN A 111 29.83 2.93 12.66
CA ASN A 111 28.98 4.04 13.07
C ASN A 111 28.06 4.53 11.94
N MET A 112 28.55 4.61 10.70
CA MET A 112 27.69 4.96 9.55
C MET A 112 26.59 3.92 9.34
N HIS A 113 26.92 2.63 9.45
CA HIS A 113 25.92 1.56 9.31
C HIS A 113 24.80 1.71 10.34
N ASN A 114 25.14 2.04 11.59
CA ASN A 114 24.14 2.26 12.62
C ASN A 114 23.30 3.52 12.39
N LEU A 115 23.91 4.61 11.91
CA LEU A 115 23.13 5.80 11.51
C LEU A 115 22.16 5.49 10.37
N ILE A 116 22.56 4.64 9.41
CA ILE A 116 21.67 4.17 8.34
C ILE A 116 20.52 3.35 8.93
N ASN A 117 20.82 2.43 9.86
CA ASN A 117 19.82 1.61 10.51
C ASN A 117 18.82 2.46 11.31
N ALA A 118 19.31 3.44 12.07
CA ALA A 118 18.48 4.39 12.79
C ALA A 118 17.57 5.24 11.86
N TYR A 119 17.96 5.42 10.60
CA TYR A 119 17.16 6.14 9.59
C TYR A 119 16.09 5.26 8.91
N ARG A 120 16.19 3.92 9.01
CA ARG A 120 15.25 2.99 8.36
C ARG A 120 13.77 3.22 8.72
N PRO A 121 13.40 3.47 10.00
CA PRO A 121 12.00 3.73 10.34
C PRO A 121 11.44 4.97 9.66
N HIS A 122 12.24 6.04 9.54
CA HIS A 122 11.85 7.24 8.81
C HIS A 122 11.70 6.93 7.31
N GLN A 123 12.65 6.20 6.72
CA GLN A 123 12.57 5.78 5.32
C GLN A 123 11.30 4.97 5.03
N ALA A 124 10.93 4.04 5.92
CA ALA A 124 9.73 3.22 5.77
C ALA A 124 8.45 4.07 5.79
N ARG A 125 8.39 5.08 6.67
CA ARG A 125 7.25 6.03 6.71
C ARG A 125 7.12 6.83 5.42
N GLU A 126 8.21 7.42 4.93
CA GLU A 126 8.20 8.17 3.67
C GLU A 126 7.79 7.28 2.49
N THR A 127 8.30 6.04 2.45
CA THR A 127 7.91 5.06 1.42
C THR A 127 6.42 4.74 1.48
N LEU A 128 5.86 4.59 2.69
CA LEU A 128 4.43 4.37 2.88
C LEU A 128 3.61 5.59 2.45
N ILE A 129 4.05 6.80 2.79
CA ILE A 129 3.40 8.04 2.36
C ILE A 129 3.37 8.13 0.83
N ASP A 130 4.49 7.86 0.16
CA ASP A 130 4.56 7.94 -1.30
C ASP A 130 3.65 6.90 -1.97
N MET A 131 3.61 5.68 -1.42
CA MET A 131 2.67 4.65 -1.88
C MET A 131 1.20 5.08 -1.69
N LEU A 132 0.85 5.71 -0.57
CA LEU A 132 -0.50 6.21 -0.33
C LEU A 132 -0.87 7.37 -1.26
N LYS A 133 0.06 8.29 -1.54
CA LYS A 133 -0.14 9.35 -2.52
C LYS A 133 -0.43 8.78 -3.91
N GLN A 134 0.37 7.80 -4.34
CA GLN A 134 0.16 7.12 -5.60
C GLN A 134 -1.24 6.47 -5.67
N GLN A 135 -1.67 5.78 -4.62
CA GLN A 135 -3.01 5.16 -4.57
C GLN A 135 -4.14 6.19 -4.62
N ILE A 136 -3.96 7.36 -4.00
CA ILE A 136 -4.94 8.45 -4.06
C ILE A 136 -5.04 8.98 -5.50
N ASP A 137 -3.90 9.19 -6.16
CA ASP A 137 -3.86 9.71 -7.53
C ASP A 137 -4.47 8.72 -8.53
N GLU A 138 -4.14 7.42 -8.42
CA GLU A 138 -4.77 6.35 -9.20
C GLU A 138 -6.30 6.32 -9.02
N ARG A 139 -6.79 6.47 -7.78
CA ARG A 139 -8.24 6.52 -7.52
C ARG A 139 -8.91 7.77 -8.08
N LYS A 140 -8.23 8.92 -8.05
CA LYS A 140 -8.73 10.16 -8.66
C LYS A 140 -8.83 10.03 -10.17
N GLU A 141 -7.81 9.47 -10.81
CA GLU A 141 -7.80 9.21 -12.25
C GLU A 141 -8.94 8.26 -12.66
N ALA A 142 -9.08 7.12 -11.96
CA ALA A 142 -10.17 6.18 -12.21
C ALA A 142 -11.56 6.82 -12.02
N THR A 143 -11.72 7.69 -11.02
CA THR A 143 -12.98 8.42 -10.80
C THR A 143 -13.25 9.44 -11.92
N ALA A 144 -12.21 10.12 -12.42
CA ALA A 144 -12.33 11.05 -13.54
C ALA A 144 -12.73 10.31 -14.83
N ASP A 145 -12.15 9.14 -15.09
CA ASP A 145 -12.50 8.29 -16.23
C ASP A 145 -13.96 7.82 -16.16
N ILE A 146 -14.42 7.36 -14.98
CA ILE A 146 -15.82 6.96 -14.79
C ILE A 146 -16.76 8.16 -15.05
N ARG A 147 -16.41 9.35 -14.54
CA ARG A 147 -17.21 10.57 -14.76
C ARG A 147 -17.27 10.94 -16.25
N ARG A 148 -16.16 10.79 -16.99
CA ARG A 148 -16.13 11.01 -18.45
C ARG A 148 -17.10 10.06 -19.16
N VAL A 149 -17.04 8.76 -18.87
CA VAL A 149 -17.90 7.76 -19.51
C VAL A 149 -19.38 7.99 -19.18
N ILE A 150 -19.70 8.43 -17.96
CA ILE A 150 -21.07 8.78 -17.57
C ILE A 150 -21.59 9.96 -18.39
N GLU A 151 -20.78 11.01 -18.57
CA GLU A 151 -21.21 12.18 -19.35
C GLU A 151 -21.39 11.85 -20.83
N GLU A 152 -20.46 11.07 -21.41
CA GLU A 152 -20.60 10.54 -22.78
C GLU A 152 -21.89 9.72 -22.94
N SER A 153 -22.17 8.81 -22.01
CA SER A 153 -23.37 7.99 -22.02
C SER A 153 -24.64 8.83 -21.90
N LYS A 154 -24.63 9.86 -21.04
CA LYS A 154 -25.76 10.78 -20.86
C LYS A 154 -26.07 11.54 -22.15
N ILE A 155 -25.05 12.02 -22.86
CA ILE A 155 -25.22 12.70 -24.16
C ILE A 155 -25.88 11.75 -25.17
N VAL A 156 -25.40 10.50 -25.26
CA VAL A 156 -25.96 9.50 -26.19
C VAL A 156 -27.43 9.19 -25.85
N VAL A 157 -27.75 8.99 -24.57
CA VAL A 157 -29.12 8.72 -24.13
C VAL A 157 -30.04 9.92 -24.40
N GLN A 158 -29.57 11.14 -24.15
CA GLN A 158 -30.34 12.35 -24.46
C GLN A 158 -30.58 12.50 -25.96
N ALA A 159 -29.58 12.21 -26.80
CA ALA A 159 -29.73 12.24 -28.25
C ALA A 159 -30.79 11.23 -28.73
N ALA A 160 -30.72 9.97 -28.26
CA ALA A 160 -31.71 8.94 -28.58
C ALA A 160 -33.12 9.32 -28.10
N HIS A 161 -33.24 9.92 -26.90
CA HIS A 161 -34.53 10.39 -26.39
C HIS A 161 -35.12 11.52 -27.25
N THR A 162 -34.30 12.49 -27.68
CA THR A 162 -34.76 13.55 -28.58
C THR A 162 -35.17 13.04 -29.97
N GLU A 163 -34.56 11.97 -30.45
CA GLU A 163 -34.92 11.32 -31.71
C GLU A 163 -36.32 10.67 -31.60
N LEU A 164 -36.58 9.92 -30.52
CA LEU A 164 -37.88 9.31 -30.26
C LEU A 164 -39.00 10.34 -30.01
N ASP A 165 -38.72 11.42 -29.29
CA ASP A 165 -39.69 12.51 -29.07
C ASP A 165 -40.07 13.23 -30.39
N ASN A 166 -39.14 13.30 -31.35
CA ASN A 166 -39.41 13.88 -32.66
C ASN A 166 -40.29 12.96 -33.52
N GLU A 167 -40.09 11.64 -33.48
CA GLU A 167 -40.95 10.67 -34.18
C GLU A 167 -42.39 10.69 -33.66
N THR A 168 -42.56 10.88 -32.34
CA THR A 168 -43.90 10.95 -31.71
C THR A 168 -44.68 12.20 -32.12
N LYS A 169 -44.00 13.34 -32.32
CA LYS A 169 -44.64 14.60 -32.78
C LYS A 169 -45.09 14.56 -34.25
N PHE A 170 -44.63 13.61 -35.06
CA PHE A 170 -45.13 13.42 -36.43
C PHE A 170 -46.44 12.63 -36.50
N GLN A 171 -46.87 11.98 -35.40
CA GLN A 171 -48.14 11.23 -35.36
C GLN A 171 -49.33 12.05 -34.81
N ASP A 172 -49.09 13.17 -34.11
CA ASP A 172 -50.15 14.00 -33.51
C ASP A 172 -50.73 15.11 -34.41
N THR A 173 -50.40 15.16 -35.71
CA THR A 173 -50.98 16.17 -36.65
C THR A 173 -52.06 15.63 -37.58
N ALA A 174 -52.54 14.41 -37.36
CA ALA A 174 -53.62 13.81 -38.15
C ALA A 174 -54.81 13.42 -37.28
N ASP A 175 -55.51 14.38 -36.68
CA ASP A 175 -56.96 14.21 -36.45
C ASP A 175 -57.71 15.54 -36.33
N GLU A 176 -58.62 15.80 -37.26
CA GLU A 176 -59.77 16.70 -37.08
C GLU A 176 -61.07 15.90 -37.36
N PRO A 177 -62.19 16.22 -36.68
CA PRO A 177 -63.16 15.24 -36.19
C PRO A 177 -64.37 15.04 -37.11
N MET A 178 -65.06 13.89 -37.00
CA MET A 178 -66.54 13.80 -36.89
C MET A 178 -67.05 12.39 -36.53
N LEU A 179 -68.07 12.40 -35.66
CA LEU A 179 -68.78 11.36 -34.89
C LEU A 179 -69.72 10.42 -35.72
N PRO A 180 -70.62 9.60 -35.12
CA PRO A 180 -70.39 8.31 -34.47
C PRO A 180 -71.41 7.20 -34.91
N VAL A 181 -71.06 5.90 -34.95
CA VAL A 181 -72.08 4.83 -34.83
C VAL A 181 -71.48 3.58 -34.14
N GLU A 182 -72.26 3.05 -33.20
CA GLU A 182 -72.20 1.81 -32.41
C GLU A 182 -71.85 0.55 -33.25
N GLU A 183 -71.39 -0.61 -32.74
CA GLU A 183 -71.75 -1.33 -31.52
C GLU A 183 -70.81 -2.56 -31.34
N THR A 184 -70.68 -3.02 -30.08
CA THR A 184 -70.35 -4.38 -29.60
C THR A 184 -68.90 -4.87 -29.38
N ALA A 185 -68.66 -5.17 -28.09
CA ALA A 185 -68.14 -6.42 -27.50
C ALA A 185 -66.63 -6.57 -27.15
N THR A 186 -66.41 -6.51 -25.83
CA THR A 186 -65.61 -7.43 -24.98
C THR A 186 -64.08 -7.52 -25.17
N ALA A 187 -63.33 -7.03 -24.19
CA ALA A 187 -62.37 -7.81 -23.39
C ALA A 187 -61.73 -6.92 -22.30
N ALA A 188 -61.53 -7.49 -21.12
CA ALA A 188 -60.85 -6.89 -19.99
C ALA A 188 -59.35 -6.73 -20.27
N THR A 189 -58.74 -5.61 -19.85
CA THR A 189 -57.30 -5.55 -19.59
C THR A 189 -57.00 -4.58 -18.46
N GLU A 190 -56.12 -5.06 -17.60
CA GLU A 190 -55.61 -4.48 -16.37
C GLU A 190 -54.68 -3.28 -16.63
N ASP A 191 -54.73 -2.35 -15.68
CA ASP A 191 -53.65 -1.52 -15.13
C ASP A 191 -52.33 -1.40 -15.92
N GLU A 192 -52.02 -0.18 -16.40
CA GLU A 192 -50.63 0.25 -16.56
C GLU A 192 -50.52 1.76 -16.33
N THR A 193 -50.41 2.13 -15.06
CA THR A 193 -49.97 3.45 -14.64
C THR A 193 -48.61 3.78 -15.27
N LEU A 194 -48.54 4.86 -16.07
CA LEU A 194 -47.29 5.45 -16.53
C LEU A 194 -46.36 5.72 -15.33
N GLN A 195 -45.37 4.85 -15.14
CA GLN A 195 -44.29 5.10 -14.20
C GLN A 195 -43.24 5.96 -14.92
N SER A 196 -43.14 7.22 -14.47
CA SER A 196 -42.04 8.13 -14.81
C SER A 196 -40.68 7.45 -14.62
N PRO A 197 -39.64 7.81 -15.41
CA PRO A 197 -38.31 7.22 -15.28
C PRO A 197 -37.80 7.35 -13.84
N PRO A 198 -36.99 6.38 -13.35
CA PRO A 198 -36.52 6.40 -11.97
C PRO A 198 -35.77 7.70 -11.70
N VAL A 199 -36.26 8.46 -10.72
CA VAL A 199 -35.63 9.70 -10.28
C VAL A 199 -34.24 9.35 -9.77
N VAL A 200 -33.20 9.70 -10.54
CA VAL A 200 -31.83 9.70 -10.03
C VAL A 200 -31.82 10.68 -8.87
N ASP A 201 -31.69 10.15 -7.67
CA ASP A 201 -31.72 10.87 -6.40
C ASP A 201 -30.47 11.78 -6.35
N THR A 202 -30.57 12.97 -6.96
CA THR A 202 -29.46 13.92 -7.16
C THR A 202 -28.81 14.33 -5.85
N GLU A 203 -29.59 14.30 -4.77
CA GLU A 203 -29.13 14.55 -3.40
C GLU A 203 -28.21 13.43 -2.90
N LYS A 204 -28.52 12.15 -3.18
CA LYS A 204 -27.64 11.02 -2.81
C LYS A 204 -26.34 11.03 -3.61
N LEU A 205 -26.39 11.43 -4.89
CA LEU A 205 -25.19 11.56 -5.70
C LEU A 205 -24.27 12.68 -5.17
N ARG A 206 -24.86 13.82 -4.79
CA ARG A 206 -24.15 14.93 -4.16
C ARG A 206 -23.56 14.54 -2.80
N GLN A 207 -24.29 13.79 -1.98
CA GLN A 207 -23.79 13.26 -0.71
C GLN A 207 -22.62 12.30 -0.91
N ASN A 208 -22.72 11.36 -1.87
CA ASN A 208 -21.61 10.46 -2.19
C ASN A 208 -20.35 11.21 -2.68
N GLN A 209 -20.51 12.29 -3.46
CA GLN A 209 -19.38 13.13 -3.87
C GLN A 209 -18.74 13.86 -2.68
N LEU A 210 -19.55 14.43 -1.78
CA LEU A 210 -19.06 15.09 -0.57
C LEU A 210 -18.36 14.11 0.38
N GLU A 211 -18.85 12.87 0.47
CA GLU A 211 -18.21 11.80 1.25
C GLU A 211 -16.88 11.37 0.64
N GLN A 212 -16.80 11.24 -0.69
CA GLN A 212 -15.53 10.99 -1.38
C GLN A 212 -14.52 12.12 -1.14
N ASP A 213 -14.93 13.39 -1.29
CA ASP A 213 -14.05 14.52 -1.08
C ASP A 213 -13.56 14.60 0.38
N ARG A 214 -14.46 14.32 1.33
CA ARG A 214 -14.12 14.24 2.76
C ARG A 214 -13.17 13.08 3.05
N PHE A 215 -13.32 11.94 2.38
CA PHE A 215 -12.39 10.81 2.48
C PHE A 215 -10.99 11.20 1.99
N PHE A 216 -10.87 11.88 0.84
CA PHE A 216 -9.56 12.31 0.34
C PHE A 216 -8.90 13.36 1.23
N VAL A 217 -9.68 14.29 1.82
CA VAL A 217 -9.17 15.25 2.81
C VAL A 217 -8.68 14.53 4.07
N LEU A 218 -9.39 13.51 4.54
CA LEU A 218 -8.96 12.70 5.69
C LEU A 218 -7.66 11.94 5.39
N CYS A 219 -7.54 11.35 4.20
CA CYS A 219 -6.29 10.71 3.77
C CYS A 219 -5.12 11.69 3.74
N GLN A 220 -5.35 12.94 3.29
CA GLN A 220 -4.33 13.98 3.30
C GLN A 220 -3.93 14.37 4.74
N GLN A 221 -4.89 14.50 5.65
CA GLN A 221 -4.60 14.76 7.07
C GLN A 221 -3.82 13.62 7.73
N ILE A 222 -4.10 12.36 7.36
CA ILE A 222 -3.32 11.21 7.83
C ILE A 222 -1.89 11.28 7.31
N ILE A 223 -1.69 11.64 6.04
CA ILE A 223 -0.36 11.83 5.46
C ILE A 223 0.40 12.94 6.20
N ASP A 224 -0.24 14.08 6.44
CA ASP A 224 0.39 15.23 7.11
C ASP A 224 0.78 14.91 8.58
N ASN A 225 -0.03 14.10 9.28
CA ASN A 225 0.27 13.64 10.63
C ASN A 225 1.39 12.58 10.70
N ILE A 226 1.68 11.86 9.61
CA ILE A 226 2.80 10.89 9.55
C ILE A 226 4.12 11.61 9.26
N GLN A 227 4.08 12.80 8.65
CA GLN A 227 5.24 13.63 8.35
C GLN A 227 5.81 14.42 9.55
N THR A 228 5.11 14.44 10.69
CA THR A 228 5.56 15.09 11.95
C THR A 228 6.27 14.13 12.89
#